data_AF-A4YXL7-F1
#
_entry.id   AF-A4YXL7-F1
#
_cell.length_a   1.000
_cell.length_b   1.000
_cell.length_c   1.000
_cell.angle_alpha   90.00
_cell.angle_beta   90.00
_cell.angle_gamma   90.00
#
_symmetry.space_group_name_H-M   'P 1'
#
loop_
_entity.id
_entity.type
_entity.pdbx_description
1 polymer ?
#
loop_
_entity_poly.entity_id
_entity_poly.type
_entity_poly.pdbx_seq_one_letter_code
_entity_poly.pdbx_strand_id
1 'polypeptide(L)'
;MPFVVAPALPAALSSHCSPWDIASRWIDAFAAQKLFGPLGITDVEWLSFPGNTEPAAFAGLRLRPRDLAKLGQLMLADGSWDGSQVVPARWVAGSSAADEYRGARGALLRLSLVA
;
A
#
# COMPACT_ATOMS: atom_id res chain seq x y z
N MET A 1 -15.55 17.19 31.82
CA MET A 1 -14.41 18.09 32.10
C MET A 1 -13.13 17.30 31.87
N PRO A 2 -12.16 17.82 31.09
CA PRO A 2 -11.76 17.31 29.77
C PRO A 2 -10.58 16.31 29.83
N PHE A 3 -10.57 15.23 29.03
CA PHE A 3 -10.20 15.11 27.61
C PHE A 3 -8.66 15.15 27.36
N VAL A 4 -8.10 13.94 27.31
CA VAL A 4 -7.01 13.42 26.45
C VAL A 4 -5.97 14.42 25.92
N VAL A 5 -4.74 14.25 26.39
CA VAL A 5 -3.51 14.82 25.80
C VAL A 5 -3.06 13.95 24.63
N ALA A 6 -3.15 14.48 23.41
CA ALA A 6 -2.37 14.03 22.26
C ALA A 6 -0.99 14.71 22.32
N PRO A 7 0.14 14.02 22.11
CA PRO A 7 1.42 14.69 22.02
C PRO A 7 1.48 15.53 20.74
N ALA A 8 2.02 16.73 20.91
CA ALA A 8 2.10 17.78 19.93
C ALA A 8 2.82 17.34 18.65
N LEU A 9 2.20 17.68 17.52
CA LEU A 9 2.82 17.76 16.20
C LEU A 9 4.03 18.70 16.28
N PRO A 10 5.25 18.31 15.88
CA PRO A 10 6.37 19.23 15.91
C PRO A 10 6.16 20.35 14.88
N ALA A 11 6.23 21.58 15.38
CA ALA A 11 6.33 22.80 14.60
C ALA A 11 7.67 22.79 13.83
N ALA A 12 7.63 22.34 12.58
CA ALA A 12 8.72 22.51 11.62
C ALA A 12 8.15 22.89 10.25
N LEU A 13 7.39 23.99 10.21
CA LEU A 13 7.14 24.75 8.98
C LEU A 13 8.40 25.57 8.67
N SER A 14 9.41 24.93 8.08
CA SER A 14 10.55 25.62 7.46
C SER A 14 10.18 26.04 6.03
N SER A 15 9.62 27.26 5.92
CA SER A 15 9.75 28.30 4.87
C SER A 15 9.83 27.99 3.37
N HIS A 16 9.68 26.76 2.88
CA HIS A 16 9.63 26.46 1.45
C HIS A 16 8.49 25.50 1.16
N CYS A 17 7.25 25.97 1.33
CA CYS A 17 6.09 25.27 0.78
C CYS A 17 6.01 25.67 -0.71
N SER A 18 6.43 24.77 -1.59
CA SER A 18 6.33 24.97 -3.04
C SER A 18 4.89 24.74 -3.50
N PRO A 19 4.41 25.45 -4.53
CA PRO A 19 3.04 25.30 -5.06
C PRO A 19 2.66 23.87 -5.50
N TRP A 20 3.64 22.99 -5.70
CA TRP A 20 3.45 21.59 -6.06
C TRP A 20 3.16 20.67 -4.85
N ASP A 21 3.44 21.12 -3.61
CA ASP A 21 3.23 20.34 -2.37
C ASP A 21 1.74 20.12 -2.03
N ILE A 22 0.85 20.92 -2.63
CA ILE A 22 -0.61 20.91 -2.36
C ILE A 22 -1.36 20.02 -3.38
N ALA A 23 -0.76 19.76 -4.56
CA ALA A 23 -1.39 19.00 -5.63
C ALA A 23 -1.09 17.50 -5.59
N SER A 24 0.01 17.09 -4.94
CA SER A 24 0.36 15.70 -4.74
C SER A 24 -0.19 15.24 -3.40
N ARG A 25 -1.21 14.38 -3.41
CA ARG A 25 -1.60 13.69 -2.18
C ARG A 25 -0.42 12.84 -1.75
N TRP A 26 0.19 13.19 -0.62
CA TRP A 26 1.29 12.43 -0.04
C TRP A 26 0.92 10.95 0.05
N ILE A 27 1.88 10.05 -0.22
CA ILE A 27 1.62 8.61 -0.42
C ILE A 27 1.00 7.94 0.80
N ASP A 28 1.38 8.41 1.99
CA ASP A 28 0.81 8.04 3.28
C ASP A 28 -0.66 8.45 3.39
N ALA A 29 -1.00 9.70 3.07
CA ALA A 29 -2.38 10.21 3.08
C ALA A 29 -3.25 9.52 2.02
N PHE A 30 -2.67 9.17 0.88
CA PHE A 30 -3.35 8.38 -0.15
C PHE A 30 -3.64 6.95 0.34
N ALA A 31 -2.63 6.26 0.86
CA ALA A 31 -2.77 4.90 1.39
C ALA A 31 -3.72 4.86 2.59
N ALA A 32 -3.67 5.83 3.49
CA ALA A 32 -4.58 5.96 4.62
C ALA A 32 -6.04 6.02 4.17
N GLN A 33 -6.36 6.84 3.16
CA GLN A 33 -7.73 6.99 2.69
C GLN A 33 -8.20 5.81 1.84
N LYS A 34 -7.36 5.32 0.92
CA LYS A 34 -7.79 4.39 -0.13
C LYS A 34 -7.56 2.92 0.19
N LEU A 35 -6.64 2.62 1.11
CA LEU A 35 -6.28 1.26 1.47
C LEU A 35 -6.53 1.01 2.95
N PHE A 36 -5.85 1.73 3.85
CA PHE A 36 -5.92 1.43 5.28
C PHE A 36 -7.29 1.70 5.89
N GLY A 37 -7.94 2.80 5.50
CA GLY A 37 -9.28 3.16 5.95
C GLY A 37 -10.33 2.07 5.69
N PRO A 38 -10.52 1.62 4.43
CA PRO A 38 -11.45 0.53 4.12
C PRO A 38 -11.16 -0.79 4.84
N LEU A 39 -9.90 -1.10 5.12
CA LEU A 39 -9.50 -2.31 5.86
C LEU A 39 -9.53 -2.13 7.39
N GLY A 40 -9.91 -0.94 7.89
CA GLY A 40 -9.92 -0.62 9.31
C GLY A 40 -8.54 -0.72 9.96
N ILE A 41 -7.48 -0.37 9.22
CA ILE A 41 -6.10 -0.32 9.70
C ILE A 41 -5.85 1.11 10.19
N THR A 42 -5.58 1.26 11.49
CA THR A 42 -5.47 2.59 12.12
C THR A 42 -4.10 2.87 12.72
N ASP A 43 -3.30 1.83 12.97
CA ASP A 43 -1.97 1.94 13.59
C ASP A 43 -0.91 1.60 12.55
N VAL A 44 -0.39 2.65 11.90
CA VAL A 44 0.55 2.56 10.78
C VAL A 44 1.70 3.54 11.04
N GLU A 45 2.93 3.05 10.90
CA GLU A 45 4.13 3.89 10.86
C GLU A 45 4.80 3.69 9.50
N TRP A 46 5.15 4.78 8.81
CA TRP A 46 5.87 4.72 7.54
C TRP A 46 7.13 5.58 7.63
N LEU A 47 8.28 4.92 7.59
CA LEU A 47 9.57 5.58 7.75
C LEU A 47 9.98 6.34 6.49
N SER A 48 10.68 7.45 6.70
CA SER A 48 11.38 8.23 5.67
C SER A 48 12.88 7.98 5.73
N PHE A 49 13.59 8.24 4.63
CA PHE A 49 15.05 8.21 4.61
C PHE A 49 15.65 9.42 5.33
N PRO A 50 16.87 9.31 5.89
CA PRO A 50 17.56 10.45 6.48
C PRO A 50 17.67 11.60 5.47
N GLY A 51 17.24 12.80 5.89
CA GLY A 51 17.24 14.00 5.04
C GLY A 51 16.04 14.12 4.10
N ASN A 52 15.09 13.19 4.14
CA ASN A 52 13.87 13.24 3.34
C ASN A 52 12.63 13.37 4.23
N THR A 53 11.70 14.24 3.84
CA THR A 53 10.42 14.41 4.54
C THR A 53 9.39 13.37 4.08
N GLU A 54 9.49 12.90 2.83
CA GLU A 54 8.54 11.97 2.25
C GLU A 54 8.78 10.52 2.71
N PRO A 55 7.70 9.75 2.95
CA PRO A 55 7.79 8.33 3.26
C PRO A 55 8.51 7.53 2.18
N ALA A 56 9.29 6.53 2.58
CA ALA A 56 9.95 5.63 1.66
C ALA A 56 8.94 4.70 0.97
N ALA A 57 8.46 5.04 -0.23
CA ALA A 57 7.40 4.27 -0.91
C ALA A 57 7.70 2.76 -1.09
N PHE A 58 8.97 2.38 -1.19
CA PHE A 58 9.40 0.99 -1.41
C PHE A 58 9.73 0.22 -0.11
N ALA A 59 9.77 0.89 1.05
CA ALA A 59 10.24 0.28 2.30
C ALA A 59 9.67 0.98 3.55
N GLY A 60 9.98 0.47 4.74
CA GLY A 60 9.72 1.19 5.98
C GLY A 60 8.26 1.28 6.42
N LEU A 61 7.32 0.64 5.71
CA LEU A 61 5.95 0.47 6.17
C LEU A 61 5.89 -0.56 7.31
N ARG A 62 5.41 -0.13 8.48
CA ARG A 62 5.25 -0.95 9.68
C ARG A 62 3.78 -1.04 10.06
N LEU A 63 3.34 -2.28 10.22
CA LEU A 63 1.96 -2.63 10.55
C LEU A 63 1.95 -3.69 11.65
N ARG A 64 0.86 -3.76 12.41
CA ARG A 64 0.61 -4.93 13.26
C ARG A 64 0.47 -6.17 12.38
N PRO A 65 0.94 -7.35 12.80
CA PRO A 65 0.82 -8.58 12.00
C PRO A 65 -0.61 -8.90 11.55
N ARG A 66 -1.59 -8.56 12.39
CA ARG A 66 -3.02 -8.75 12.08
C ARG A 66 -3.49 -7.85 10.93
N ASP A 67 -3.01 -6.62 10.87
CA ASP A 67 -3.35 -5.67 9.81
C ASP A 67 -2.64 -6.02 8.51
N LEU A 68 -1.40 -6.51 8.59
CA LEU A 68 -0.71 -7.08 7.44
C LEU A 68 -1.46 -8.29 6.86
N ALA A 69 -1.99 -9.16 7.71
CA ALA A 69 -2.79 -10.31 7.28
C ALA A 69 -4.06 -9.89 6.51
N LYS A 70 -4.67 -8.75 6.83
CA LYS A 70 -5.81 -8.21 6.06
C LYS A 70 -5.41 -7.86 4.63
N LEU A 71 -4.21 -7.34 4.40
CA LEU A 71 -3.70 -7.09 3.05
C LEU A 71 -3.54 -8.41 2.27
N GLY A 72 -3.04 -9.47 2.92
CA GLY A 72 -2.99 -10.79 2.30
C GLY A 72 -4.38 -11.33 1.95
N GLN A 73 -5.33 -11.22 2.87
CA GLN A 73 -6.72 -11.61 2.63
C GLN A 73 -7.38 -10.81 1.50
N LEU A 74 -7.10 -9.51 1.41
CA LEU A 74 -7.56 -8.65 0.32
C LEU A 74 -7.08 -9.17 -1.04
N MET A 75 -5.82 -9.58 -1.14
CA MET A 75 -5.26 -10.15 -2.37
C MET A 75 -5.88 -11.50 -2.71
N LEU A 76 -6.15 -12.35 -1.72
CA LEU A 76 -6.85 -13.64 -1.92
C LEU A 76 -8.32 -13.46 -2.33
N ALA A 77 -8.92 -12.32 -2.01
CA ALA A 77 -10.30 -11.98 -2.33
C ALA A 77 -10.44 -11.08 -3.58
N ASP A 78 -9.47 -11.14 -4.50
CA ASP A 78 -9.45 -10.35 -5.74
C ASP A 78 -9.64 -8.84 -5.52
N GLY A 79 -9.14 -8.33 -4.39
CA GLY A 79 -9.22 -6.93 -4.01
C GLY A 79 -10.57 -6.48 -3.46
N SER A 80 -11.47 -7.42 -3.16
CA SER A 80 -12.74 -7.17 -2.48
C SER A 80 -12.59 -7.24 -0.96
N TRP A 81 -13.20 -6.29 -0.25
CA TRP A 81 -13.25 -6.26 1.20
C TRP A 81 -14.63 -5.80 1.66
N ASP A 82 -15.28 -6.60 2.50
CA ASP A 82 -16.60 -6.29 3.09
C ASP A 82 -17.65 -5.83 2.05
N GLY A 83 -17.68 -6.49 0.89
CA GLY A 83 -18.60 -6.17 -0.20
C GLY A 83 -18.22 -4.95 -1.06
N SER A 84 -17.08 -4.32 -0.80
CA SER A 84 -16.57 -3.19 -1.57
C SER A 84 -15.28 -3.53 -2.32
N GLN A 85 -15.14 -3.03 -3.56
CA GLN A 85 -13.93 -3.23 -4.35
C GLN A 85 -12.88 -2.19 -3.95
N VAL A 86 -11.88 -2.59 -3.17
CA VAL A 86 -10.80 -1.69 -2.71
C VAL A 86 -9.67 -1.63 -3.75
N VAL A 87 -9.29 -2.77 -4.32
CA VAL A 87 -8.27 -2.87 -5.38
C VAL A 87 -8.89 -3.55 -6.59
N PRO A 88 -8.76 -3.06 -7.84
CA PRO A 88 -9.38 -3.71 -8.99
C PRO A 88 -8.92 -5.16 -9.17
N ALA A 89 -9.84 -6.11 -9.36
CA ALA A 89 -9.52 -7.53 -9.55
C ALA A 89 -8.50 -7.78 -10.67
N ARG A 90 -8.59 -7.04 -11.78
CA ARG A 90 -7.62 -7.11 -12.89
C ARG A 90 -6.18 -6.77 -12.46
N TRP A 91 -6.04 -5.85 -11.49
CA TRP A 91 -4.73 -5.44 -10.98
C TRP A 91 -4.18 -6.54 -10.07
N VAL A 92 -5.02 -7.09 -9.18
CA VAL A 92 -4.64 -8.23 -8.33
C VAL A 92 -4.15 -9.40 -9.18
N ALA A 93 -4.93 -9.80 -10.19
CA ALA A 93 -4.57 -10.87 -11.11
C ALA A 93 -3.23 -10.61 -11.82
N GLY A 94 -2.97 -9.38 -12.26
CA GLY A 94 -1.69 -9.00 -12.88
C GLY A 94 -0.52 -8.97 -11.90
N SER A 95 -0.76 -8.59 -10.64
CA SER A 95 0.27 -8.52 -9.60
C SER A 95 0.65 -9.87 -9.01
N SER A 96 -0.26 -10.85 -9.03
CA SER A 96 -0.01 -12.22 -8.57
C SER A 96 0.26 -13.21 -9.69
N ALA A 97 0.10 -12.79 -10.95
CA ALA A 97 0.53 -13.60 -12.09
C ALA A 97 2.03 -13.82 -12.00
N ALA A 98 2.47 -15.05 -12.24
CA ALA A 98 3.86 -15.28 -12.56
C ALA A 98 4.14 -14.53 -13.86
N ASP A 99 4.92 -13.45 -13.78
CA ASP A 99 5.46 -12.85 -14.99
C ASP A 99 6.39 -13.90 -15.61
N GLU A 100 5.94 -14.48 -16.71
CA GLU A 100 6.82 -15.27 -17.55
C GLU A 100 7.80 -14.27 -18.14
N TYR A 101 8.95 -14.09 -17.50
CA TYR A 101 10.11 -13.40 -18.06
C TYR A 101 10.24 -13.89 -19.51
N ARG A 102 9.79 -13.09 -20.49
CA ARG A 102 9.85 -13.42 -21.92
C ARG A 102 11.30 -13.35 -22.36
N GLY A 103 12.04 -14.38 -22.00
CA GLY A 103 13.48 -14.45 -22.13
C GLY A 103 13.96 -15.83 -21.69
N ALA A 104 13.76 -16.82 -22.57
CA ALA A 104 14.33 -18.16 -22.54
C ALA A 104 13.74 -19.19 -21.54
N ARG A 105 13.12 -20.23 -22.13
CA ARG A 105 12.95 -21.62 -21.61
C ARG A 105 11.67 -22.00 -20.81
N GLY A 106 10.50 -21.49 -21.18
CA GLY A 106 9.20 -21.99 -20.65
C GLY A 106 8.32 -22.79 -21.62
N ALA A 107 8.59 -22.76 -22.93
CA ALA A 107 7.66 -23.22 -23.97
C ALA A 107 7.65 -24.75 -24.25
N LEU A 108 7.98 -25.62 -23.29
CA LEU A 108 8.04 -27.08 -23.53
C LEU A 108 7.25 -27.97 -22.56
N LEU A 109 6.35 -27.44 -21.72
CA LEU A 109 5.50 -28.29 -20.86
C LEU A 109 3.99 -28.13 -21.07
N ARG A 110 3.54 -27.71 -22.26
CA ARG A 110 2.12 -27.77 -22.66
C ARG A 110 1.88 -28.57 -23.94
N LEU A 111 2.57 -29.70 -24.11
CA LEU A 111 2.39 -30.59 -25.27
C LEU A 111 2.23 -32.06 -24.91
N SER A 112 1.61 -32.36 -23.76
CA SER A 112 1.26 -33.75 -23.41
C SER A 112 0.03 -33.82 -22.51
N LEU A 113 -1.14 -33.40 -23.00
CA LEU A 113 -2.40 -33.99 -22.51
C LEU A 113 -3.56 -33.82 -23.51
N VAL A 114 -3.32 -34.17 -24.78
CA VAL A 114 -4.35 -34.73 -25.66
C VAL A 114 -3.64 -35.75 -26.54
N ALA A 115 -3.60 -36.99 -26.09
CA ALA A 115 -3.38 -38.19 -26.89
C ALA A 115 -4.26 -39.29 -26.28
#